data_AF-R7UFF5-F1
#
_entry.id   AF-R7UFF5-F1
#
_cell.length_a   1.000
_cell.length_b   1.000
_cell.length_c   1.000
_cell.angle_alpha   90.00
_cell.angle_beta   90.00
_cell.angle_gamma   90.00
#
_symmetry.space_group_name_H-M   'P 1'
#
loop_
_entity.id
_entity.type
_entity.pdbx_description
1 polymer ?
#
loop_
_entity_poly.entity_id
_entity_poly.type
_entity_poly.pdbx_seq_one_letter_code
_entity_poly.pdbx_strand_id
1 'polypeptide(L)'
;LQGCYKVTHETRGLAVIINNVDFRGKFDKRDSSGYDVSNMEGLFRELHFEVKKHKDKDAQGIIKCLEDERSNLPESDIFVAVIMSHGSKNCVYGTDGKSVQIEEIIDIFNGTKCPKLKDTPKVFFIQACQGDGRSNQSITNDN
;
A
#
# COMPACT_ATOMS: atom_id res chain seq x y z
N LEU A 1 -9.92 19.07 -21.96
CA LEU A 1 -10.53 18.39 -20.79
C LEU A 1 -10.26 19.26 -19.57
N GLN A 2 -11.28 19.96 -19.06
CA GLN A 2 -11.16 20.84 -17.90
C GLN A 2 -11.78 20.08 -16.71
N GLY A 3 -10.98 19.79 -15.67
CA GLY A 3 -11.41 19.00 -14.50
C GLY A 3 -10.64 17.69 -14.24
N CYS A 4 -9.70 17.30 -15.10
CA CYS A 4 -8.82 16.14 -14.87
C CYS A 4 -7.46 16.58 -14.33
N TYR A 5 -6.81 15.74 -13.52
CA TYR A 5 -5.41 15.92 -13.13
C TYR A 5 -4.51 15.88 -14.38
N LYS A 6 -3.52 16.76 -14.41
CA LYS A 6 -2.51 16.76 -15.49
C LYS A 6 -1.53 15.63 -15.23
N VAL A 7 -1.30 14.81 -16.24
CA VAL A 7 -0.32 13.73 -16.23
C VAL A 7 0.55 13.92 -17.46
N THR A 8 1.71 14.56 -17.27
CA THR A 8 2.54 15.10 -18.36
C THR A 8 4.02 14.72 -18.24
N HIS A 9 4.48 14.28 -17.08
CA HIS A 9 5.87 13.86 -16.89
C HIS A 9 6.13 12.50 -17.57
N GLU A 10 7.35 12.32 -18.08
CA GLU A 10 7.80 11.03 -18.64
C GLU A 10 7.75 9.93 -17.58
N THR A 11 8.26 10.22 -16.37
CA THR A 11 8.00 9.43 -15.17
C THR A 11 6.82 10.05 -14.43
N ARG A 12 5.69 9.34 -14.38
CA ARG A 12 4.42 9.87 -13.83
C ARG A 12 4.43 10.03 -12.32
N GLY A 13 5.37 9.39 -11.64
CA GLY A 13 5.60 9.53 -10.21
C GLY A 13 6.10 8.24 -9.59
N LEU A 14 5.96 8.15 -8.27
CA LEU A 14 6.45 7.05 -7.46
C LEU A 14 5.32 6.05 -7.11
N ALA A 15 5.60 4.77 -7.32
CA ALA A 15 4.82 3.64 -6.81
C ALA A 15 5.63 2.86 -5.76
N VAL A 16 5.22 2.94 -4.50
CA VAL A 16 5.84 2.21 -3.38
C VAL A 16 5.07 0.94 -3.11
N ILE A 17 5.75 -0.21 -3.08
CA ILE A 17 5.15 -1.52 -2.80
C ILE A 17 5.80 -2.09 -1.55
N ILE A 18 5.04 -2.25 -0.46
CA ILE A 18 5.47 -2.95 0.75
C ILE A 18 4.76 -4.30 0.79
N ASN A 19 5.51 -5.40 0.73
CA ASN A 19 4.99 -6.75 0.85
C ASN A 19 5.58 -7.48 2.05
N ASN A 20 4.75 -7.72 3.07
CA ASN A 20 5.10 -8.54 4.22
C ASN A 20 4.62 -9.98 3.99
N VAL A 21 5.57 -10.91 4.05
CA VAL A 21 5.38 -12.34 3.76
C VAL A 21 5.71 -13.18 4.97
N ASP A 22 6.88 -12.96 5.57
CA ASP A 22 7.36 -13.71 6.73
C ASP A 22 7.17 -12.91 8.02
N PHE A 23 6.23 -13.35 8.84
CA PHE A 23 5.87 -12.72 10.11
C PHE A 23 6.58 -13.35 11.30
N ARG A 24 7.66 -14.10 11.09
CA ARG A 24 8.53 -14.64 12.15
C ARG A 24 7.73 -15.44 13.20
N GLY A 25 6.74 -16.20 12.74
CA GLY A 25 5.84 -17.00 13.58
C GLY A 25 4.73 -16.23 14.31
N LYS A 26 4.54 -14.93 14.04
CA LYS A 26 3.41 -14.14 14.58
C LYS A 26 2.11 -14.35 13.82
N PHE A 27 2.21 -14.65 12.53
CA PHE A 27 1.11 -14.99 11.64
C PHE A 27 1.56 -16.02 10.61
N ASP A 28 0.60 -16.62 9.91
CA ASP A 28 0.86 -17.52 8.79
C ASP A 28 1.63 -16.82 7.67
N LYS A 29 2.51 -17.56 7.00
CA LYS A 29 3.32 -17.01 5.92
C LYS A 29 2.47 -16.76 4.67
N ARG A 30 2.69 -15.64 3.97
CA ARG A 30 1.94 -15.24 2.76
C ARG A 30 2.65 -15.66 1.47
N ASP A 31 2.98 -16.95 1.33
CA ASP A 31 3.85 -17.48 0.26
C ASP A 31 3.38 -17.21 -1.18
N SER A 32 2.08 -17.03 -1.40
CA SER A 32 1.50 -16.79 -2.73
C SER A 32 1.63 -15.34 -3.25
N SER A 33 2.03 -14.39 -2.40
CA SER A 33 2.03 -12.95 -2.73
C SER A 33 3.13 -12.49 -3.69
N GLY A 34 4.10 -13.36 -4.02
CA GLY A 34 5.21 -13.00 -4.91
C GLY A 34 4.75 -12.65 -6.32
N TYR A 35 3.78 -13.39 -6.87
CA TYR A 35 3.21 -13.11 -8.18
C TYR A 35 2.50 -11.76 -8.24
N ASP A 36 1.76 -11.41 -7.18
CA ASP A 36 1.07 -10.11 -7.08
C ASP A 36 2.07 -8.94 -7.15
N VAL A 37 3.20 -9.06 -6.45
CA VAL A 37 4.26 -8.04 -6.48
C VAL A 37 4.84 -7.89 -7.89
N SER A 38 5.16 -8.99 -8.56
CA SER A 38 5.71 -8.97 -9.91
C SER A 38 4.73 -8.36 -10.92
N ASN A 39 3.44 -8.72 -10.83
CA ASN A 39 2.41 -8.17 -11.71
C ASN A 39 2.20 -6.68 -11.47
N MET A 40 2.13 -6.24 -10.20
CA MET A 40 2.00 -4.81 -9.89
C MET A 40 3.23 -4.01 -10.30
N GLU A 41 4.44 -4.53 -10.10
CA GLU A 41 5.66 -3.88 -10.60
C GLU A 41 5.63 -3.73 -12.13
N GLY A 42 5.28 -4.78 -12.87
CA GLY A 42 5.15 -4.74 -14.32
C GLY A 42 4.14 -3.68 -14.76
N LEU A 43 2.93 -3.73 -14.20
CA LEU A 43 1.87 -2.77 -14.48
C LEU A 43 2.29 -1.32 -14.20
N PHE A 44 2.87 -1.03 -13.03
CA PHE A 44 3.26 0.34 -12.71
C PHE A 44 4.42 0.84 -13.57
N ARG A 45 5.37 -0.03 -13.95
CA ARG A 45 6.42 0.32 -14.92
C ARG A 45 5.87 0.58 -16.31
N GLU A 46 4.91 -0.24 -16.78
CA GLU A 46 4.19 -0.01 -18.05
C GLU A 46 3.39 1.30 -18.03
N LEU A 47 2.89 1.68 -16.86
CA LEU A 47 2.26 2.97 -16.63
C LEU A 47 3.26 4.11 -16.36
N HIS A 48 4.56 3.88 -16.54
CA HIS A 48 5.65 4.85 -16.40
C HIS A 48 5.85 5.42 -14.98
N PHE A 49 5.65 4.61 -13.95
CA PHE A 49 6.05 4.94 -12.59
C PHE A 49 7.47 4.46 -12.29
N GLU A 50 8.18 5.19 -11.45
CA GLU A 50 9.29 4.64 -10.70
C GLU A 50 8.73 3.69 -9.62
N VAL A 51 9.22 2.45 -9.55
CA VAL A 51 8.73 1.45 -8.60
C VAL A 51 9.77 1.16 -7.53
N LYS A 52 9.40 1.34 -6.25
CA LYS A 52 10.21 0.95 -5.08
C LYS A 52 9.54 -0.21 -4.36
N LYS A 53 10.28 -1.30 -4.15
CA LYS A 53 9.78 -2.51 -3.48
C LYS A 53 10.48 -2.70 -2.16
N HIS A 54 9.70 -3.01 -1.13
CA HIS A 54 10.19 -3.31 0.20
C HIS A 54 9.52 -4.58 0.71
N LYS A 55 10.30 -5.40 1.42
CA LYS A 55 9.87 -6.70 1.89
C LYS A 55 10.04 -6.81 3.40
N ASP A 56 9.11 -7.50 4.04
CA ASP A 56 9.18 -7.97 5.43
C ASP A 56 9.56 -6.89 6.47
N LYS A 57 8.80 -5.78 6.46
CA LYS A 57 8.93 -4.68 7.42
C LYS A 57 8.13 -4.94 8.70
N ASP A 58 8.75 -4.72 9.85
CA ASP A 58 8.00 -4.60 11.12
C ASP A 58 7.17 -3.31 11.13
N ALA A 59 6.32 -3.12 12.14
CA ALA A 59 5.38 -2.00 12.17
C ALA A 59 6.09 -0.64 12.05
N GLN A 60 7.19 -0.45 12.80
CA GLN A 60 7.99 0.77 12.73
C GLN A 60 8.69 0.91 11.36
N GLY A 61 9.15 -0.21 10.80
CA GLY A 61 9.78 -0.27 9.50
C GLY A 61 8.83 0.10 8.36
N ILE A 62 7.52 -0.19 8.47
CA ILE A 62 6.52 0.27 7.49
C ILE A 62 6.48 1.80 7.48
N ILE A 63 6.30 2.42 8.65
CA ILE A 63 6.21 3.88 8.78
C ILE A 63 7.51 4.54 8.31
N LYS A 64 8.66 4.11 8.83
CA LYS A 64 9.95 4.68 8.46
C LYS A 64 10.22 4.57 6.96
N CYS A 65 9.91 3.41 6.36
CA CYS A 65 10.06 3.22 4.93
C CYS A 65 9.23 4.23 4.13
N LEU A 66 7.97 4.43 4.49
CA LEU A 66 7.10 5.40 3.80
C LEU A 66 7.54 6.85 4.02
N GLU A 67 8.03 7.19 5.22
CA GLU A 67 8.60 8.51 5.50
C GLU A 67 9.88 8.79 4.71
N ASP A 68 10.74 7.77 4.54
CA ASP A 68 11.95 7.85 3.74
C ASP A 68 11.59 8.06 2.25
N GLU A 69 10.61 7.32 1.71
CA GLU A 69 10.13 7.50 0.34
C GLU A 69 9.45 8.86 0.13
N ARG A 70 8.67 9.34 1.11
CA ARG A 70 8.11 10.70 1.11
C ARG A 70 9.21 11.77 1.05
N SER A 71 10.29 11.59 1.81
CA SER A 71 11.38 12.56 1.88
C SER A 71 12.16 12.64 0.57
N ASN A 72 12.32 11.49 -0.10
CA ASN A 72 13.03 11.37 -1.38
C ASN A 72 12.10 11.46 -2.60
N LEU A 73 10.84 11.83 -2.41
CA LEU A 73 9.81 11.83 -3.45
C LEU A 73 10.22 12.71 -4.65
N PRO A 74 10.21 12.17 -5.88
CA PRO A 74 10.43 12.96 -7.09
C PRO A 74 9.22 13.85 -7.39
N GLU A 75 9.38 14.80 -8.31
CA GLU A 75 8.21 15.43 -8.92
C GLU A 75 7.31 14.36 -9.53
N SER A 76 6.03 14.40 -9.20
CA SER A 76 5.09 13.32 -9.47
C SER A 76 3.75 13.89 -9.89
N ASP A 77 3.22 13.41 -11.01
CA ASP A 77 1.83 13.65 -11.41
C ASP A 77 0.86 12.79 -10.61
N ILE A 78 1.31 11.61 -10.15
CA ILE A 78 0.52 10.66 -9.36
C ILE A 78 1.45 9.98 -8.35
N PHE A 79 0.96 9.81 -7.12
CA PHE A 79 1.61 8.94 -6.12
C PHE A 79 0.79 7.67 -5.91
N VAL A 80 1.47 6.53 -5.80
CA VAL A 80 0.85 5.24 -5.50
C VAL A 80 1.56 4.57 -4.32
N ALA A 81 0.78 4.04 -3.38
CA ALA A 81 1.27 3.14 -2.34
C ALA A 81 0.46 1.84 -2.34
N VAL A 82 1.16 0.71 -2.34
CA VAL A 82 0.61 -0.63 -2.24
C VAL A 82 1.12 -1.28 -0.97
N ILE A 83 0.21 -1.62 -0.06
CA ILE A 83 0.55 -2.27 1.21
C ILE A 83 -0.10 -3.66 1.23
N MET A 84 0.73 -4.70 1.25
CA MET A 84 0.30 -6.10 1.27
C MET A 84 0.78 -6.76 2.55
N SER A 85 -0.14 -7.13 3.42
CA SER A 85 0.19 -7.73 4.72
C SER A 85 -1.00 -8.52 5.29
N HIS A 86 -0.83 -9.10 6.47
CA HIS A 86 -1.96 -9.38 7.34
C HIS A 86 -2.55 -8.06 7.86
N GLY A 87 -3.79 -8.11 8.34
CA GLY A 87 -4.42 -6.94 8.93
C GLY A 87 -5.63 -7.32 9.77
N SER A 88 -6.19 -6.29 10.38
CA SER A 88 -7.50 -6.33 11.02
C SER A 88 -8.22 -5.01 10.71
N LYS A 89 -9.39 -4.79 11.29
CA LYS A 89 -10.19 -3.59 11.02
C LYS A 89 -9.35 -2.32 11.17
N ASN A 90 -9.23 -1.59 10.06
CA ASN A 90 -8.51 -0.33 9.89
C ASN A 90 -6.99 -0.39 10.11
N CYS A 91 -6.37 -1.57 10.09
CA CYS A 91 -4.93 -1.71 10.31
C CYS A 91 -4.29 -2.80 9.44
N VAL A 92 -2.97 -2.67 9.28
CA VAL A 92 -2.09 -3.70 8.72
C VAL A 92 -1.07 -4.12 9.77
N TYR A 93 -0.56 -5.34 9.69
CA TYR A 93 0.45 -5.82 10.62
C TYR A 93 1.87 -5.70 10.05
N GLY A 94 2.81 -5.33 10.90
CA GLY A 94 4.23 -5.55 10.67
C GLY A 94 4.62 -7.02 10.86
N THR A 95 5.80 -7.40 10.38
CA THR A 95 6.35 -8.74 10.60
C THR A 95 6.62 -9.09 12.06
N ASP A 96 6.62 -8.10 12.95
CA ASP A 96 6.71 -8.24 14.40
C ASP A 96 5.36 -8.49 15.10
N GLY A 97 4.26 -8.53 14.33
CA GLY A 97 2.92 -8.75 14.85
C GLY A 97 2.21 -7.48 15.34
N LYS A 98 2.87 -6.33 15.31
CA LYS A 98 2.28 -5.05 15.74
C LYS A 98 1.49 -4.40 14.62
N SER A 99 0.41 -3.73 14.96
CA SER A 99 -0.46 -3.06 14.00
C SER A 99 0.01 -1.64 13.67
N VAL A 100 -0.20 -1.24 12.43
CA VAL A 100 -0.10 0.14 11.93
C VAL A 100 -1.47 0.54 11.40
N GLN A 101 -1.97 1.69 11.83
CA GLN A 101 -3.27 2.17 11.37
C GLN A 101 -3.17 2.59 9.90
N ILE A 102 -4.17 2.22 9.08
CA ILE A 102 -4.21 2.62 7.67
C ILE A 102 -4.28 4.15 7.55
N GLU A 103 -5.00 4.79 8.46
CA GLU A 103 -5.06 6.25 8.54
C GLU A 103 -3.66 6.86 8.71
N GLU A 104 -2.83 6.31 9.61
CA GLU A 104 -1.45 6.77 9.84
C GLU A 104 -0.60 6.68 8.56
N ILE A 105 -0.74 5.58 7.80
CA ILE A 105 -0.06 5.38 6.51
C ILE A 105 -0.49 6.45 5.48
N ILE A 106 -1.80 6.70 5.36
CA ILE A 106 -2.34 7.71 4.43
C ILE A 106 -1.87 9.11 4.84
N ASP A 107 -1.86 9.37 6.14
CA ASP A 107 -1.56 10.68 6.70
C ASP A 107 -0.14 11.16 6.40
N ILE A 108 0.82 10.24 6.27
CA ILE A 108 2.21 10.54 5.87
C ILE A 108 2.23 11.37 4.57
N PHE A 109 1.32 11.09 3.64
CA PHE A 109 1.29 11.71 2.31
C PHE A 109 0.18 12.75 2.13
N ASN A 110 -0.48 13.18 3.21
CA ASN A 110 -1.49 14.22 3.11
C ASN A 110 -0.86 15.57 2.68
N GLY A 111 -1.65 16.49 2.13
CA GLY A 111 -1.13 17.75 1.57
C GLY A 111 -0.44 18.68 2.58
N THR A 112 -0.65 18.47 3.88
CA THR A 112 0.00 19.22 4.96
C THR A 112 1.36 18.62 5.30
N LYS A 113 1.46 17.29 5.43
CA LYS A 113 2.71 16.57 5.77
C LYS A 113 3.60 16.31 4.55
N CYS A 114 3.03 16.31 3.35
CA CYS A 114 3.74 16.20 2.08
C CYS A 114 3.29 17.30 1.10
N PRO A 115 3.83 18.53 1.23
CA PRO A 115 3.48 19.64 0.34
C PRO A 115 3.72 19.36 -1.14
N LYS A 116 4.72 18.51 -1.47
CA LYS A 116 4.99 18.04 -2.84
C LYS A 116 3.80 17.32 -3.49
N LEU A 117 2.87 16.80 -2.68
CA LEU A 117 1.68 16.07 -3.14
C LEU A 117 0.37 16.84 -2.88
N LYS A 118 0.39 18.12 -2.49
CA LYS A 118 -0.81 18.85 -2.05
C LYS A 118 -1.97 18.80 -3.06
N ASP A 119 -1.66 18.93 -4.34
CA ASP A 119 -2.64 18.89 -5.43
C ASP A 119 -2.44 17.69 -6.38
N THR A 120 -1.67 16.70 -5.93
CA THR A 120 -1.35 15.48 -6.66
C THR A 120 -2.32 14.36 -6.26
N PRO A 121 -2.92 13.60 -7.20
CA PRO A 121 -3.69 12.42 -6.87
C PRO A 121 -2.82 11.37 -6.18
N LYS A 122 -3.36 10.80 -5.08
CA LYS A 122 -2.69 9.81 -4.23
C LYS A 122 -3.55 8.56 -4.17
N VAL A 123 -3.02 7.43 -4.61
CA VAL A 123 -3.77 6.16 -4.70
C VAL A 123 -3.17 5.15 -3.74
N PHE A 124 -4.02 4.55 -2.91
CA PHE A 124 -3.60 3.54 -1.93
C PHE A 124 -4.31 2.23 -2.21
N PHE A 125 -3.53 1.16 -2.38
CA PHE A 125 -4.02 -0.21 -2.47
C PHE A 125 -3.64 -0.95 -1.19
N ILE A 126 -4.62 -1.33 -0.38
CA ILE A 126 -4.40 -2.05 0.88
C ILE A 126 -4.91 -3.49 0.74
N GLN A 127 -3.99 -4.43 0.56
CA GLN A 127 -4.28 -5.86 0.52
C GLN A 127 -4.00 -6.46 1.89
N ALA A 128 -5.00 -6.39 2.76
CA ALA A 128 -4.97 -6.97 4.10
C ALA A 128 -6.39 -7.32 4.57
N CYS A 129 -6.52 -8.30 5.46
CA CYS A 129 -7.79 -8.58 6.12
C CYS A 129 -8.25 -7.34 6.91
N GLN A 130 -9.55 -7.02 6.90
CA GLN A 130 -10.12 -5.86 7.61
C GLN A 130 -11.26 -6.26 8.57
N GLY A 131 -11.23 -7.52 9.01
CA GLY A 131 -12.23 -8.14 9.89
C GLY A 131 -12.59 -9.55 9.43
N ASP A 132 -13.24 -10.31 10.30
CA ASP A 132 -13.58 -11.73 10.11
C ASP A 132 -14.83 -11.90 9.25
N GLY A 133 -14.87 -11.24 8.09
CA GLY A 133 -15.94 -11.36 7.11
C GLY A 133 -16.01 -12.76 6.48
N ARG A 134 -16.11 -13.82 7.28
CA ARG A 134 -17.04 -14.88 6.97
C ARG A 134 -18.38 -14.17 6.80
N SER A 135 -18.77 -13.92 5.56
CA SER A 135 -20.19 -13.99 5.26
C SER A 135 -20.60 -15.39 5.71
N ASN A 136 -21.15 -15.51 6.91
CA ASN A 136 -22.03 -16.61 7.22
C ASN A 136 -23.20 -16.43 6.25
N GLN A 137 -23.05 -16.92 5.01
CA GLN A 137 -24.18 -17.40 4.27
C GLN A 137 -24.64 -18.62 5.07
N SER A 138 -25.48 -18.35 6.07
CA SER A 138 -26.41 -19.34 6.57
C SER A 138 -27.16 -19.81 5.34
N ILE A 139 -26.82 -21.00 4.83
CA ILE A 139 -27.70 -21.72 3.93
C ILE A 139 -28.93 -22.01 4.78
N THR A 140 -29.95 -21.15 4.74
CA THR A 140 -31.29 -21.52 5.17
C THR A 140 -31.80 -22.46 4.09
N ASN A 141 -31.72 -23.76 4.36
CA ASN A 141 -32.49 -24.75 3.64
C ASN A 141 -33.96 -24.52 4.01
N ASP A 142 -34.66 -23.74 3.20
CA ASP A 142 -36.11 -23.72 3.21
C ASP A 142 -36.59 -24.97 2.46
N ASN A 143 -36.96 -25.99 3.25
CA ASN A 143 -37.84 -27.09 2.82
C ASN A 143 -39.30 -26.69 3.03
#